data_AF-A0A6S7D9M2-F1
#
_entry.id   AF-A0A6S7D9M2-F1
#
_cell.length_a   1.000
_cell.length_b   1.000
_cell.length_c   1.000
_cell.angle_alpha   90.00
_cell.angle_beta   90.00
_cell.angle_gamma   90.00
#
_symmetry.space_group_name_H-M   'P 1'
#
loop_
_entity.id
_entity.type
_entity.pdbx_description
1 polymer ?
#
loop_
_entity_poly.entity_id
_entity_poly.type
_entity_poly.pdbx_seq_one_letter_code
_entity_poly.pdbx_strand_id
1 'polypeptide(L)'
;MWSRLKRFLSGPPPPEDPFRQSVSFDDAGFTRHCELARAIGVQQHWAWADVHEFGFSFSQAIYPDPWHGDYMESAWYLWVRCEDGDMMRVFLDHELLDVDALPPALLRNLPGLDLSVLRAGLATARRGDRHFDGAGEWAAWRRDSDAS
;
A
#
# COMPACT_ATOMS: atom_id res chain seq x y z
N MET A 1 26.68 -19.26 -30.28
CA MET A 1 25.95 -18.60 -31.40
C MET A 1 24.42 -18.57 -31.23
N TRP A 2 23.81 -19.45 -30.41
CA TRP A 2 22.36 -19.53 -30.21
C TRP A 2 21.74 -18.44 -29.31
N SER A 3 22.54 -17.77 -28.47
CA SER A 3 22.06 -16.75 -27.51
C SER A 3 21.76 -15.38 -28.13
N ARG A 4 22.39 -15.05 -29.27
CA ARG A 4 22.19 -13.75 -29.95
C ARG A 4 20.91 -13.71 -30.80
N LEU A 5 20.47 -14.84 -31.37
CA LEU A 5 19.20 -14.92 -32.11
C LEU A 5 17.98 -14.84 -31.17
N LYS A 6 18.03 -15.43 -29.96
CA LYS A 6 16.92 -15.33 -28.99
C LYS A 6 16.61 -13.89 -28.60
N ARG A 7 17.62 -13.01 -28.57
CA ARG A 7 17.48 -11.60 -28.22
C ARG A 7 16.87 -10.74 -29.33
N PHE A 8 16.82 -11.24 -30.57
CA PHE A 8 16.14 -10.56 -31.69
C PHE A 8 14.67 -10.98 -31.84
N LEU A 9 14.30 -12.17 -31.35
CA LEU A 9 12.92 -12.68 -31.37
C LEU A 9 12.14 -12.30 -30.11
N SER A 10 12.85 -11.98 -29.02
CA SER A 10 12.26 -11.38 -27.83
C SER A 10 12.21 -9.89 -28.12
N GLY A 11 11.03 -9.35 -28.45
CA GLY A 11 10.84 -7.92 -28.61
C GLY A 11 11.35 -7.13 -27.39
N PRO A 12 11.41 -5.79 -27.46
CA PRO A 12 11.69 -4.99 -26.26
C PRO A 12 10.79 -5.48 -25.12
N PRO A 13 11.29 -5.56 -23.87
CA PRO A 13 10.45 -5.90 -22.75
C PRO A 13 9.20 -5.02 -22.81
N PRO A 14 8.00 -5.57 -22.56
CA PRO A 14 6.79 -4.76 -22.58
C PRO A 14 7.03 -3.54 -21.67
N PRO A 15 6.60 -2.34 -22.10
CA PRO A 15 6.77 -1.16 -21.27
C PRO A 15 6.20 -1.45 -19.89
N GLU A 16 6.95 -1.07 -18.85
CA GLU A 16 6.48 -1.21 -17.47
C GLU A 16 5.14 -0.49 -17.35
N ASP A 17 4.16 -1.18 -16.77
CA ASP A 17 2.84 -0.60 -16.55
C ASP A 17 3.01 0.64 -15.65
N PRO A 18 2.68 1.85 -16.15
CA PRO A 18 2.91 3.10 -15.42
C PRO A 18 2.07 3.20 -14.13
N PHE A 19 1.04 2.37 -14.00
CA PHE A 19 0.19 2.27 -12.82
C PHE A 19 0.69 1.21 -11.84
N ARG A 20 1.66 0.38 -12.22
CA ARG A 20 2.22 -0.63 -11.33
C ARG A 20 2.82 0.05 -10.10
N GLN A 21 2.20 -0.22 -8.97
CA GLN A 21 2.70 0.20 -7.68
C GLN A 21 3.67 -0.86 -7.14
N SER A 22 4.77 -0.41 -6.55
CA SER A 22 5.54 -1.23 -5.62
C SER A 22 5.92 -0.39 -4.40
N VAL A 23 6.38 -1.05 -3.35
CA VAL A 23 6.77 -0.37 -2.11
C VAL A 23 8.03 -1.02 -1.55
N SER A 24 8.92 -0.20 -1.01
CA SER A 24 10.12 -0.64 -0.29
C SER A 24 10.13 -0.02 1.10
N PHE A 25 10.68 -0.76 2.07
CA PHE A 25 10.82 -0.33 3.45
C PHE A 25 12.27 -0.50 3.88
N ASP A 26 12.87 0.55 4.42
CA ASP A 26 14.24 0.55 4.91
C ASP A 26 14.34 1.29 6.26
N ASP A 27 15.54 1.55 6.74
CA ASP A 27 15.74 2.20 8.03
C ASP A 27 15.37 3.70 8.01
N ALA A 28 15.29 4.35 6.84
CA ALA A 28 14.92 5.75 6.72
C ALA A 28 13.39 5.92 6.69
N GLY A 29 12.69 4.99 6.04
CA GLY A 29 11.24 5.11 5.89
C GLY A 29 10.65 4.07 4.95
N PHE A 30 9.57 4.48 4.27
CA PHE A 30 9.02 3.73 3.16
C PHE A 30 9.00 4.57 1.90
N THR A 31 9.17 3.89 0.76
CA THR A 31 9.11 4.51 -0.57
C THR A 31 8.10 3.76 -1.40
N ARG A 32 7.07 4.46 -1.87
CA ARG A 32 6.18 4.00 -2.92
C ARG A 32 6.84 4.28 -4.26
N HIS A 33 6.93 3.27 -5.12
CA HIS A 33 7.41 3.43 -6.48
C HIS A 33 6.21 3.33 -7.42
N CYS A 34 5.89 4.42 -8.09
CA CYS A 34 4.88 4.49 -9.13
C CYS A 34 5.34 5.51 -10.18
N GLU A 35 5.47 5.06 -11.43
CA GLU A 35 5.99 5.87 -12.54
C GLU A 35 5.12 7.09 -12.82
N LEU A 36 3.79 6.93 -12.79
CA LEU A 36 2.87 8.05 -12.93
C LEU A 36 3.04 9.06 -11.79
N ALA A 37 3.05 8.60 -10.54
CA ALA A 37 3.14 9.48 -9.37
C ALA A 37 4.48 10.24 -9.35
N ARG A 38 5.56 9.61 -9.81
CA ARG A 38 6.86 10.25 -10.05
C ARG A 38 6.77 11.33 -11.13
N ALA A 39 6.12 11.04 -12.25
CA ALA A 39 6.01 11.98 -13.38
C ALA A 39 5.21 13.26 -13.03
N ILE A 40 4.23 13.16 -12.13
CA ILE A 40 3.42 14.31 -11.67
C ILE A 40 3.98 14.99 -10.42
N GLY A 41 5.17 14.59 -9.94
CA GLY A 41 5.85 15.23 -8.82
C GLY A 41 5.22 14.96 -7.45
N VAL A 42 4.45 13.88 -7.30
CA VAL A 42 3.88 13.49 -6.00
C VAL A 42 4.99 12.90 -5.12
N GLN A 43 4.99 13.25 -3.83
CA GLN A 43 5.89 12.66 -2.84
C GLN A 43 5.82 11.12 -2.88
N GLN A 44 6.98 10.47 -2.94
CA GLN A 44 7.11 9.02 -3.02
C GLN A 44 7.68 8.41 -1.75
N HIS A 45 8.42 9.18 -0.95
CA HIS A 45 9.12 8.72 0.24
C HIS A 45 8.60 9.44 1.49
N TRP A 46 8.45 8.70 2.58
CA TRP A 46 8.13 9.25 3.89
C TRP A 46 9.02 8.62 4.94
N ALA A 47 9.58 9.46 5.81
CA ALA A 47 10.39 8.99 6.92
C ALA A 47 9.50 8.33 7.99
N TRP A 48 10.06 7.40 8.76
CA TRP A 48 9.31 6.75 9.83
C TRP A 48 8.75 7.73 10.86
N ALA A 49 9.45 8.84 11.11
CA ALA A 49 9.01 9.91 12.02
C ALA A 49 7.69 10.58 11.58
N ASP A 50 7.39 10.54 10.27
CA ASP A 50 6.20 11.13 9.70
C ASP A 50 5.03 10.15 9.60
N VAL A 51 5.22 8.87 9.98
CA VAL A 51 4.14 7.87 10.04
C VAL A 51 3.41 8.00 11.38
N HIS A 52 2.09 8.18 11.33
CA HIS A 52 1.22 8.37 12.51
C HIS A 52 0.22 7.24 12.70
N GLU A 53 -0.16 6.54 11.63
CA GLU A 53 -1.03 5.38 11.70
C GLU A 53 -0.67 4.39 10.61
N PHE A 54 -0.82 3.09 10.89
CA PHE A 54 -0.77 2.04 9.89
C PHE A 54 -1.94 1.08 10.10
N GLY A 55 -2.59 0.70 9.01
CA GLY A 55 -3.74 -0.20 9.07
C GLY A 55 -4.15 -0.76 7.73
N PHE A 56 -5.32 -1.40 7.76
CA PHE A 56 -5.98 -1.98 6.59
C PHE A 56 -7.35 -1.35 6.39
N SER A 57 -7.72 -1.07 5.15
CA SER A 57 -9.00 -0.51 4.75
C SER A 57 -9.73 -1.50 3.84
N PHE A 58 -11.02 -1.67 4.09
CA PHE A 58 -11.94 -2.36 3.20
C PHE A 58 -13.15 -1.45 2.98
N SER A 59 -13.23 -0.82 1.82
CA SER A 59 -14.21 0.24 1.55
C SER A 59 -14.74 0.13 0.14
N GLN A 60 -15.94 0.66 -0.11
CA GLN A 60 -16.47 0.72 -1.47
C GLN A 60 -15.52 1.52 -2.38
N ALA A 61 -15.26 1.01 -3.57
CA ALA A 61 -14.48 1.69 -4.58
C ALA A 61 -15.09 3.06 -4.89
N ILE A 62 -14.26 4.10 -4.94
CA ILE A 62 -14.72 5.46 -5.28
C ILE A 62 -15.20 5.50 -6.73
N TYR A 63 -14.55 4.73 -7.60
CA TYR A 63 -14.90 4.60 -9.01
C TYR A 63 -15.46 3.20 -9.26
N PRO A 64 -16.77 3.06 -9.49
CA PRO A 64 -17.35 1.75 -9.77
C PRO A 64 -16.82 1.22 -11.10
N ASP A 65 -16.71 -0.10 -11.20
CA ASP A 65 -16.32 -0.74 -12.44
C ASP A 65 -17.49 -0.64 -13.45
N PRO A 66 -17.26 -0.15 -14.69
CA PRO A 66 -18.34 0.03 -15.66
C PRO A 66 -19.06 -1.26 -16.08
N TRP A 67 -18.47 -2.42 -15.83
CA TRP A 67 -19.01 -3.74 -16.18
C TRP A 67 -19.53 -4.52 -14.97
N HIS A 68 -18.95 -4.34 -13.79
CA HIS A 68 -19.23 -5.11 -12.58
C HIS A 68 -20.01 -4.31 -11.50
N GLY A 69 -20.11 -2.99 -11.67
CA GLY A 69 -20.80 -2.07 -10.78
C GLY A 69 -20.00 -1.75 -9.53
N ASP A 70 -20.70 -1.45 -8.45
CA ASP A 70 -20.08 -1.21 -7.15
C ASP A 70 -19.36 -2.47 -6.63
N TYR A 71 -18.15 -2.26 -6.11
CA TYR A 71 -17.34 -3.29 -5.48
C TYR A 71 -16.56 -2.70 -4.31
N MET A 72 -15.96 -3.57 -3.50
CA MET A 72 -15.15 -3.23 -2.35
C MET A 72 -13.67 -3.36 -2.68
N GLU A 73 -12.90 -2.35 -2.29
CA GLU A 73 -11.45 -2.30 -2.42
C GLU A 73 -10.78 -2.60 -1.08
N SER A 74 -9.71 -3.40 -1.16
CA SER A 74 -8.80 -3.67 -0.06
C SER A 74 -7.53 -2.88 -0.25
N ALA A 75 -7.07 -2.19 0.79
CA ALA A 75 -5.81 -1.46 0.74
C ALA A 75 -5.14 -1.45 2.11
N TRP A 76 -3.81 -1.51 2.12
CA TRP A 76 -3.04 -1.03 3.26
C TRP A 76 -3.04 0.48 3.25
N TYR A 77 -3.02 1.11 4.42
CA TYR A 77 -2.89 2.56 4.49
C TYR A 77 -1.88 2.98 5.54
N LEU A 78 -1.22 4.10 5.25
CA LEU A 78 -0.43 4.87 6.21
C LEU A 78 -1.02 6.26 6.33
N TRP A 79 -1.30 6.72 7.56
CA TRP A 79 -1.56 8.13 7.84
C TRP A 79 -0.21 8.80 8.08
N VAL A 80 0.17 9.73 7.21
CA VAL A 80 1.51 10.32 7.19
C VAL A 80 1.47 11.84 7.15
N ARG A 81 2.53 12.47 7.63
CA ARG A 81 2.80 13.89 7.42
C ARG A 81 3.58 14.06 6.11
N CYS A 82 3.12 14.95 5.24
CA CYS A 82 3.79 15.30 3.99
C CYS A 82 4.85 16.39 4.20
N GLU A 83 5.70 16.62 3.20
CA GLU A 83 6.76 17.65 3.23
C GLU A 83 6.22 19.07 3.43
N ASP A 84 5.00 19.35 2.99
CA ASP A 84 4.29 20.63 3.19
C ASP A 84 3.68 20.77 4.60
N GLY A 85 3.75 19.73 5.42
CA GLY A 85 3.20 19.67 6.78
C GLY A 85 1.77 19.15 6.86
N ASP A 86 1.09 18.93 5.72
CA ASP A 86 -0.27 18.41 5.71
C ASP A 86 -0.29 16.91 6.05
N MET A 87 -1.44 16.45 6.55
CA MET A 87 -1.67 15.04 6.80
C MET A 87 -2.38 14.37 5.63
N MET A 88 -1.91 13.19 5.23
CA MET A 88 -2.45 12.44 4.10
C MET A 88 -2.52 10.94 4.38
N ARG A 89 -3.49 10.26 3.76
CA ARG A 89 -3.44 8.80 3.62
C ARG A 89 -2.70 8.39 2.37
N VAL A 90 -1.69 7.58 2.57
CA VAL A 90 -1.06 6.83 1.49
C VAL A 90 -1.66 5.44 1.48
N PHE A 91 -2.40 5.13 0.42
CA PHE A 91 -2.90 3.78 0.18
C PHE A 91 -1.89 2.98 -0.65
N LEU A 92 -1.72 1.72 -0.26
CA LEU A 92 -0.94 0.72 -0.97
C LEU A 92 -1.88 -0.43 -1.32
N ASP A 93 -1.77 -0.95 -2.54
CA ASP A 93 -2.50 -2.16 -2.93
C ASP A 93 -2.27 -3.28 -1.90
N HIS A 94 -3.36 -3.94 -1.51
CA HIS A 94 -3.34 -5.02 -0.54
C HIS A 94 -2.38 -6.17 -0.90
N GLU A 95 -2.12 -6.41 -2.19
CA GLU A 95 -1.22 -7.48 -2.64
C GLU A 95 0.26 -7.19 -2.34
N LEU A 96 0.60 -5.93 -2.00
CA LEU A 96 1.99 -5.51 -1.80
C LEU A 96 2.58 -5.95 -0.46
N LEU A 97 1.75 -6.32 0.51
CA LEU A 97 2.19 -6.79 1.82
C LEU A 97 1.48 -8.08 2.20
N ASP A 98 2.25 -8.99 2.79
CA ASP A 98 1.74 -10.17 3.46
C ASP A 98 1.79 -9.95 4.98
N VAL A 99 0.65 -10.06 5.65
CA VAL A 99 0.53 -9.89 7.11
C VAL A 99 1.38 -10.89 7.89
N ASP A 100 1.63 -12.07 7.33
CA ASP A 100 2.42 -13.12 7.98
C ASP A 100 3.92 -13.02 7.63
N ALA A 101 4.30 -12.12 6.73
CA ALA A 101 5.68 -11.88 6.29
C ALA A 101 5.99 -10.38 6.10
N LEU A 102 5.55 -9.54 7.04
CA LEU A 102 5.75 -8.09 6.95
C LEU A 102 7.25 -7.70 6.92
N PRO A 103 7.62 -6.62 6.19
CA PRO A 103 8.99 -6.15 6.11
C PRO A 103 9.62 -5.89 7.48
N PRO A 104 10.85 -6.37 7.76
CA PRO A 104 11.49 -6.18 9.06
C PRO A 104 11.64 -4.71 9.47
N ALA A 105 11.87 -3.81 8.50
CA ALA A 105 11.96 -2.38 8.76
C ALA A 105 10.63 -1.78 9.25
N LEU A 106 9.50 -2.23 8.70
CA LEU A 106 8.17 -1.84 9.15
C LEU A 106 7.93 -2.29 10.59
N LEU A 107 8.22 -3.56 10.89
CA LEU A 107 8.03 -4.11 12.24
C LEU A 107 8.91 -3.42 13.29
N ARG A 108 10.14 -3.04 12.95
CA ARG A 108 11.04 -2.30 13.85
C ARG A 108 10.54 -0.89 14.17
N ASN A 109 9.95 -0.22 13.18
CA ASN A 109 9.57 1.19 13.31
C ASN A 109 8.11 1.41 13.77
N LEU A 110 7.30 0.36 13.82
CA LEU A 110 5.94 0.38 14.34
C LEU A 110 5.81 -0.52 15.59
N PRO A 111 6.45 -0.13 16.72
CA PRO A 111 6.42 -0.93 17.93
C PRO A 111 4.99 -1.06 18.45
N GLY A 112 4.59 -2.28 18.81
CA GLY A 112 3.23 -2.56 19.28
C GLY A 112 2.19 -2.77 18.17
N LEU A 113 2.60 -2.91 16.91
CA LEU A 113 1.70 -3.24 15.81
C LEU A 113 0.84 -4.48 16.11
N ASP A 114 -0.48 -4.30 16.13
CA ASP A 114 -1.43 -5.37 16.40
C ASP A 114 -1.78 -6.15 15.12
N LEU A 115 -1.05 -7.24 14.89
CA LEU A 115 -1.32 -8.12 13.75
C LEU A 115 -2.70 -8.79 13.80
N SER A 116 -3.32 -8.92 14.98
CA SER A 116 -4.67 -9.51 15.08
C SER A 116 -5.72 -8.59 14.46
N VAL A 117 -5.56 -7.27 14.63
CA VAL A 117 -6.41 -6.25 14.00
C VAL A 117 -6.29 -6.31 12.48
N LEU A 118 -5.07 -6.40 11.93
CA LEU A 118 -4.87 -6.55 10.47
C LEU A 118 -5.49 -7.84 9.94
N ARG A 119 -5.28 -8.96 10.64
CA ARG A 119 -5.87 -10.25 10.25
C ARG A 119 -7.39 -10.22 10.28
N ALA A 120 -8.01 -9.49 11.20
CA ALA A 120 -9.46 -9.31 11.23
C ALA A 120 -9.98 -8.55 10.00
N GLY A 121 -9.27 -7.51 9.57
CA GLY A 121 -9.57 -6.78 8.32
C GLY A 121 -9.45 -7.67 7.08
N LEU A 122 -8.33 -8.37 6.94
CA LEU A 122 -8.13 -9.33 5.85
C LEU A 122 -9.18 -10.45 5.85
N ALA A 123 -9.57 -10.96 7.01
CA ALA A 123 -10.63 -11.96 7.14
C ALA A 123 -12.00 -11.42 6.69
N THR A 124 -12.25 -10.13 6.88
CA THR A 124 -13.46 -9.46 6.39
C THR A 124 -13.43 -9.32 4.88
N ALA A 125 -12.32 -8.85 4.31
CA ALA A 125 -12.13 -8.72 2.86
C ALA A 125 -12.25 -10.07 2.12
N ARG A 126 -11.77 -11.17 2.73
CA ARG A 126 -11.90 -12.54 2.21
C ARG A 126 -13.35 -13.01 2.02
N ARG A 127 -14.34 -12.32 2.58
CA ARG A 127 -15.77 -12.61 2.37
C ARG A 127 -16.27 -12.18 0.98
N GLY A 128 -15.45 -11.44 0.22
CA GLY A 128 -15.70 -11.10 -1.17
C GLY A 128 -15.83 -9.60 -1.41
N ASP A 129 -15.56 -9.22 -2.64
CA ASP A 129 -15.63 -7.86 -3.21
C ASP A 129 -17.03 -7.22 -3.18
N ARG A 130 -18.08 -7.98 -2.87
CA ARG A 130 -19.45 -7.48 -2.68
C ARG A 130 -19.92 -7.51 -1.23
N HIS A 131 -19.03 -7.72 -0.26
CA HIS A 131 -19.38 -7.71 1.17
C HIS A 131 -19.48 -6.28 1.72
N PHE A 132 -20.45 -5.51 1.24
CA PHE A 132 -20.62 -4.10 1.62
C PHE A 132 -20.82 -3.88 3.13
N ASP A 133 -21.53 -4.80 3.80
CA ASP A 133 -21.75 -4.75 5.25
C ASP A 133 -20.46 -4.90 6.07
N GLY A 134 -19.37 -5.37 5.44
CA GLY A 134 -18.06 -5.52 6.04
C GLY A 134 -17.19 -4.27 5.94
N ALA A 135 -17.69 -3.17 5.37
CA ALA A 135 -16.93 -1.94 5.20
C ALA A 135 -16.34 -1.45 6.54
N GLY A 136 -15.06 -1.11 6.53
CA GLY A 136 -14.39 -0.68 7.75
C GLY A 136 -12.90 -0.44 7.59
N GLU A 137 -12.32 0.01 8.71
CA GLU A 137 -10.90 0.27 8.83
C GLU A 137 -10.36 -0.38 10.11
N TRP A 138 -9.18 -0.99 9.98
CA TRP A 138 -8.48 -1.71 11.03
C TRP A 138 -7.13 -1.04 11.28
N ALA A 139 -7.16 0.00 12.12
CA ALA A 139 -5.98 0.71 12.59
C ALA A 139 -5.20 -0.18 13.57
N ALA A 140 -4.12 -0.79 13.12
CA ALA A 140 -3.35 -1.74 13.91
C ALA A 140 -2.19 -1.10 14.68
N TRP A 141 -1.81 0.11 14.29
CA TRP A 141 -0.80 0.89 15.00
C TRP A 141 -1.10 2.37 14.88
N ARG A 142 -0.90 3.09 15.98
CA ARG A 142 -0.93 4.56 16.04
C ARG A 142 0.29 5.03 16.78
N ARG A 143 0.85 6.15 16.34
CA ARG A 143 1.87 6.86 17.10
C ARG A 143 1.22 7.40 18.37
N ASP A 144 1.85 7.14 19.51
CA ASP A 144 1.46 7.77 20.77
C ASP A 144 1.52 9.30 20.59
N SER A 145 0.45 9.98 20.99
CA SER A 145 0.33 11.44 20.85
C SER A 145 1.33 12.20 21.74
N ASP A 146 2.03 11.49 22.62
CA ASP A 146 2.93 12.02 23.64
C ASP A 146 4.36 12.17 23.09
N ALA A 147 4.52 13.10 22.16
CA ALA A 147 5.80 13.73 21.84
C ALA A 147 5.55 15.16 21.38
N SER A 148 5.11 16.01 22.31
CA SER A 148 5.20 17.47 22.22
C SER A 148 6.39 17.96 23.02
#